data_AF-A0A926IXP5-F1
#
_entry.id   AF-A0A926IXP5-F1
#
_cell.length_a   1.000
_cell.length_b   1.000
_cell.length_c   1.000
_cell.angle_alpha   90.00
_cell.angle_beta   90.00
_cell.angle_gamma   90.00
#
_symmetry.space_group_name_H-M   'P 1'
#
loop_
_entity.id
_entity.type
_entity.pdbx_description
1 polymer ?
#
loop_
_entity_poly.entity_id
_entity_poly.type
_entity_poly.pdbx_seq_one_letter_code
_entity_poly.pdbx_strand_id
1 'polypeptide(L)'
;MPVKEAADLSSLLRSIQSAKTPIERFKLAARSWRTVRALPRDVRLRLARQIGVEGVEEVLERLADGKLDGRASSKELLRILEEAEKADPARAKALLASAKDVGRQKEMLRRAAEAIRQQVFETSAPSAPVAVPRPEPPAAALPLTPQVQPPPVETPPPPPVPGKPAPAYPIPVPAAPAERPSIPITPTVGAPTAFPPQVVVPGVAPFASSAPAPPPALPPETLGFLDRLREASTVRRLRLLREGIEGIRPMSPDELRAVLEAFPVGWTRRRALAALLRAGVPAETSEATALIEELDSSSARLWCYAALLERPDLSDAERGAIRTRTPIGGRSARQPAASDGTDS
;
A
#
# COMPACT_ATOMS: atom_id res chain seq x y z
N MET A 1 11.63 22.17 2.76
CA MET A 1 10.72 21.78 3.86
C MET A 1 10.71 22.93 4.86
N PRO A 2 9.57 23.61 5.06
CA PRO A 2 9.46 24.64 6.09
C PRO A 2 9.80 24.04 7.47
N VAL A 3 10.52 24.79 8.29
CA VAL A 3 11.06 24.34 9.60
C VAL A 3 10.00 23.70 10.50
N LYS A 4 8.74 24.17 10.39
CA LYS A 4 7.59 23.63 11.13
C LYS A 4 7.26 22.17 10.79
N GLU A 5 7.36 21.77 9.52
CA GLU A 5 7.05 20.40 9.08
C GLU A 5 8.08 19.38 9.59
N ALA A 6 9.34 19.80 9.73
CA ALA A 6 10.41 18.95 10.26
C ALA A 6 10.22 18.67 11.76
N ALA A 7 9.77 19.66 12.53
CA ALA A 7 9.45 19.51 13.95
C ALA A 7 8.22 18.58 14.14
N ASP A 8 7.18 18.77 13.33
CA ASP A 8 5.97 17.95 13.35
C ASP A 8 6.26 16.48 13.01
N LEU A 9 7.14 16.22 12.03
CA LEU A 9 7.57 14.87 11.69
C LEU A 9 8.36 14.19 12.83
N SER A 10 9.32 14.90 13.42
CA SER A 10 10.16 14.36 14.49
C SER A 10 9.32 14.00 15.72
N SER A 11 8.33 14.84 16.04
CA SER A 11 7.33 14.57 17.07
C SER A 11 6.51 13.33 16.76
N LEU A 12 5.97 13.22 15.54
CA LEU A 12 5.19 12.06 15.09
C LEU A 12 5.98 10.74 15.19
N LEU A 13 7.23 10.73 14.73
CA LEU A 13 8.07 9.53 14.78
C LEU A 13 8.33 9.11 16.22
N ARG A 14 8.57 10.06 17.14
CA ARG A 14 8.75 9.76 18.56
C ARG A 14 7.47 9.21 19.18
N SER A 15 6.31 9.79 18.87
CA SER A 15 5.01 9.27 19.33
C SER A 15 4.77 7.84 18.84
N ILE A 16 5.05 7.55 17.56
CA ILE A 16 4.91 6.21 16.99
C ILE A 16 5.88 5.21 17.65
N GLN A 17 7.11 5.61 17.94
CA GLN A 17 8.06 4.76 18.66
C GLN A 17 7.64 4.49 20.10
N SER A 18 7.01 5.46 20.77
CA SER A 18 6.52 5.31 22.14
C SER A 18 5.25 4.46 22.27
N ALA A 19 4.49 4.28 21.18
CA ALA A 19 3.27 3.49 21.18
C ALA A 19 3.60 1.99 21.29
N LYS A 20 2.91 1.32 22.23
CA LYS A 20 3.18 -0.07 22.62
C LYS A 20 2.54 -1.06 21.66
N THR A 21 1.43 -0.68 21.03
CA THR A 21 0.70 -1.57 20.11
C THR A 21 0.78 -1.10 18.65
N PRO A 22 0.78 -2.04 17.68
CA PRO A 22 0.71 -1.69 16.26
C PRO A 22 -0.52 -0.85 15.89
N ILE A 23 -1.64 -1.05 16.60
CA ILE A 23 -2.89 -0.32 16.40
C ILE A 23 -2.74 1.13 16.87
N GLU A 24 -2.14 1.37 18.03
CA GLU A 24 -1.83 2.73 18.52
C GLU A 24 -0.91 3.48 17.55
N ARG A 25 0.14 2.80 17.06
CA ARG A 25 1.05 3.34 16.05
C ARG A 25 0.31 3.77 14.78
N PHE A 26 -0.62 2.93 14.32
CA PHE A 26 -1.44 3.24 13.16
C PHE A 26 -2.42 4.39 13.44
N LYS A 27 -3.06 4.45 14.61
CA LYS A 27 -3.93 5.56 15.00
C LYS A 27 -3.18 6.89 15.02
N LEU A 28 -1.96 6.91 15.54
CA LEU A 28 -1.10 8.10 15.51
C LEU A 28 -0.77 8.54 14.08
N ALA A 29 -0.45 7.60 13.20
CA ALA A 29 -0.22 7.88 11.78
C ALA A 29 -1.47 8.41 11.08
N ALA A 30 -2.64 7.82 11.35
CA ALA A 30 -3.93 8.23 10.78
C ALA A 30 -4.41 9.60 11.29
N ARG A 31 -4.16 9.94 12.56
CA ARG A 31 -4.41 11.28 13.13
C ARG A 31 -3.53 12.34 12.47
N SER A 32 -2.28 11.97 12.18
CA SER A 32 -1.28 12.85 11.57
C SER A 32 -1.19 12.70 10.05
N TRP A 33 -2.29 12.31 9.39
CA TRP A 33 -2.27 11.92 7.98
C TRP A 33 -1.77 13.02 7.04
N ARG A 34 -2.01 14.31 7.37
CA ARG A 34 -1.53 15.45 6.58
C ARG A 34 -0.01 15.49 6.54
N THR A 35 0.63 15.29 7.70
CA THR A 35 2.08 15.19 7.83
C THR A 35 2.57 13.98 7.05
N VAL A 36 1.93 12.82 7.19
CA VAL A 36 2.29 11.59 6.45
C VAL A 36 2.20 11.79 4.93
N ARG A 37 1.19 12.50 4.44
CA ARG A 37 1.01 12.80 3.01
C ARG A 37 2.12 13.68 2.44
N ALA A 38 2.65 14.60 3.24
CA ALA A 38 3.77 15.46 2.83
C ALA A 38 5.12 14.72 2.76
N LEU A 39 5.21 13.50 3.31
CA LEU A 39 6.45 12.72 3.30
C LEU A 39 6.74 12.11 1.94
N PRO A 40 8.02 12.02 1.53
CA PRO A 40 8.43 11.21 0.39
C PRO A 40 8.00 9.75 0.53
N ARG A 41 7.71 9.09 -0.60
CA ARG A 41 7.24 7.70 -0.65
C ARG A 41 8.11 6.74 0.16
N ASP A 42 9.43 6.84 0.03
CA ASP A 42 10.35 5.94 0.76
C ASP A 42 10.26 6.12 2.28
N VAL A 43 10.00 7.34 2.75
CA VAL A 43 9.79 7.64 4.17
C VAL A 43 8.45 7.04 4.64
N ARG A 44 7.39 7.14 3.83
CA ARG A 44 6.09 6.51 4.14
C ARG A 44 6.18 4.99 4.22
N LEU A 45 6.93 4.36 3.32
CA LEU A 45 7.17 2.92 3.36
C LEU A 45 7.97 2.49 4.61
N ARG A 46 8.99 3.27 5.00
CA ARG A 46 9.70 3.02 6.28
C ARG A 46 8.80 3.17 7.49
N LEU A 47 7.95 4.20 7.50
CA LEU A 47 6.96 4.44 8.55
C LEU A 47 5.98 3.26 8.67
N ALA A 48 5.48 2.79 7.53
CA ALA A 48 4.58 1.66 7.46
C ALA A 48 5.20 0.37 8.06
N ARG A 49 6.46 0.10 7.76
CA ARG A 49 7.20 -1.03 8.36
C ARG A 49 7.38 -0.89 9.86
N GLN A 50 7.62 0.33 10.38
CA GLN A 50 7.74 0.59 11.81
C GLN A 50 6.42 0.41 12.57
N ILE A 51 5.28 0.66 11.93
CA ILE A 51 3.96 0.39 12.50
C ILE A 51 3.76 -1.11 12.73
N GLY A 52 4.40 -1.97 11.92
CA GLY A 52 4.40 -3.42 12.11
C GLY A 52 3.05 -4.09 11.79
N VAL A 53 2.19 -3.40 11.04
CA VAL A 53 0.91 -3.90 10.56
C VAL A 53 1.06 -4.27 9.08
N GLU A 54 0.73 -5.51 8.74
CA GLU A 54 0.78 -5.97 7.37
C GLU A 54 -0.29 -5.25 6.50
N GLY A 55 0.09 -4.74 5.34
CA GLY A 55 -0.83 -4.00 4.45
C GLY A 55 -0.99 -2.50 4.77
N VAL A 56 -0.37 -2.01 5.85
CA VAL A 56 -0.45 -0.59 6.22
C VAL A 56 0.21 0.34 5.18
N GLU A 57 1.21 -0.18 4.45
CA GLU A 57 1.85 0.50 3.32
C GLU A 57 0.82 0.95 2.29
N GLU A 58 -0.09 0.06 1.90
CA GLU A 58 -1.12 0.33 0.89
C GLU A 58 -2.16 1.32 1.41
N VAL A 59 -2.52 1.24 2.69
CA VAL A 59 -3.45 2.18 3.32
C VAL A 59 -2.84 3.59 3.39
N LEU A 60 -1.57 3.70 3.79
CA LEU A 60 -0.86 4.98 3.84
C LEU A 60 -0.64 5.59 2.44
N GLU A 61 -0.30 4.78 1.43
CA GLU A 61 -0.19 5.27 0.05
C GLU A 61 -1.55 5.74 -0.48
N ARG A 62 -2.65 5.04 -0.19
CA ARG A 62 -4.00 5.46 -0.63
C ARG A 62 -4.48 6.71 0.09
N LEU A 63 -4.10 6.88 1.37
CA LEU A 63 -4.31 8.12 2.12
C LEU A 63 -3.48 9.28 1.53
N ALA A 64 -2.22 9.03 1.16
CA ALA A 64 -1.34 10.03 0.57
C ALA A 64 -1.80 10.47 -0.84
N ASP A 65 -2.25 9.52 -1.65
CA ASP A 65 -2.79 9.75 -3.00
C ASP A 65 -4.11 10.54 -3.02
N GLY A 66 -4.74 10.77 -1.86
CA GLY A 66 -6.04 11.43 -1.78
C GLY A 66 -7.21 10.62 -2.37
N LYS A 67 -6.96 9.36 -2.76
CA LYS A 67 -7.98 8.43 -3.29
C LYS A 67 -8.99 7.96 -2.24
N LEU A 68 -8.72 8.26 -0.97
CA LEU A 68 -9.61 8.08 0.17
C LEU A 68 -10.21 9.46 0.48
N ASP A 69 -11.36 9.78 -0.10
CA ASP A 69 -12.01 11.10 -0.12
C ASP A 69 -11.75 11.92 1.17
N GLY A 70 -10.95 12.98 0.98
CA GLY A 70 -10.02 13.67 1.88
C GLY A 70 -10.46 14.20 3.26
N ARG A 71 -11.63 13.85 3.79
CA ARG A 71 -12.01 14.20 5.19
C ARG A 71 -12.82 13.12 5.91
N ALA A 72 -13.63 12.37 5.18
CA ALA A 72 -14.42 11.28 5.76
C ALA A 72 -13.51 10.09 6.09
N SER A 73 -12.50 9.80 5.26
CA SER A 73 -11.74 8.55 5.35
C SER A 73 -10.88 8.38 6.61
N SER A 74 -10.10 9.38 7.01
CA SER A 74 -9.23 9.26 8.21
C SER A 74 -10.05 9.20 9.50
N LYS A 75 -11.08 10.04 9.64
CA LYS A 75 -11.97 10.01 10.80
C LYS A 75 -12.78 8.71 10.88
N GLU A 76 -13.33 8.27 9.76
CA GLU A 76 -14.10 7.02 9.69
C GLU A 76 -13.23 5.80 9.99
N LEU A 77 -12.02 5.78 9.45
CA LEU A 77 -11.05 4.70 9.70
C LEU A 77 -10.59 4.67 11.17
N LEU A 78 -10.35 5.84 11.77
CA LEU A 78 -10.07 5.94 13.21
C LEU A 78 -11.25 5.45 14.06
N ARG A 79 -12.47 5.84 13.69
CA ARG A 79 -13.69 5.42 14.35
C ARG A 79 -13.88 3.91 14.29
N ILE A 80 -13.76 3.30 13.11
CA ILE A 80 -13.87 1.85 12.91
C ILE A 80 -12.82 1.11 13.72
N LEU A 81 -11.60 1.63 13.79
CA LEU A 81 -10.54 1.03 14.61
C LEU A 81 -10.78 1.18 16.10
N GLU A 82 -11.34 2.30 16.56
CA GLU A 82 -11.72 2.50 17.94
C GLU A 82 -12.89 1.60 18.35
N GLU A 83 -13.91 1.46 17.51
CA GLU A 83 -15.04 0.55 17.73
C GLU A 83 -14.58 -0.91 17.72
N ALA A 84 -13.74 -1.29 16.76
CA ALA A 84 -13.20 -2.64 16.68
C ALA A 84 -12.29 -2.99 17.85
N GLU A 85 -11.41 -2.09 18.28
CA GLU A 85 -10.54 -2.32 19.43
C GLU A 85 -11.33 -2.43 20.74
N LYS A 86 -12.39 -1.62 20.92
CA LYS A 86 -13.31 -1.72 22.07
C LYS A 86 -14.04 -3.06 22.10
N ALA A 87 -14.43 -3.59 20.94
CA ALA A 87 -15.13 -4.86 20.84
C ALA A 87 -14.18 -6.06 21.00
N ASP A 88 -13.05 -6.06 20.29
CA ASP A 88 -12.04 -7.10 20.33
C ASP A 88 -10.72 -6.63 19.64
N PRO A 89 -9.58 -6.60 20.34
CA PRO A 89 -8.29 -6.23 19.74
C PRO A 89 -7.85 -7.15 18.59
N ALA A 90 -8.27 -8.41 18.54
CA ALA A 90 -8.01 -9.30 17.42
C ALA A 90 -8.81 -8.91 16.17
N ARG A 91 -10.05 -8.45 16.34
CA ARG A 91 -10.89 -7.91 15.27
C ARG A 91 -10.29 -6.65 14.64
N ALA A 92 -9.71 -5.75 15.43
CA ALA A 92 -9.00 -4.58 14.91
C ALA A 92 -7.80 -4.96 14.02
N LYS A 93 -7.03 -5.99 14.40
CA LYS A 93 -5.95 -6.54 13.55
C LYS A 93 -6.48 -7.18 12.27
N ALA A 94 -7.57 -7.95 12.35
CA ALA A 94 -8.21 -8.56 11.19
C ALA A 94 -8.76 -7.50 10.22
N LEU A 95 -9.30 -6.40 10.73
CA LEU A 95 -9.74 -5.26 9.92
C LEU A 95 -8.57 -4.60 9.17
N LEU A 96 -7.44 -4.39 9.85
CA LEU A 96 -6.24 -3.88 9.19
C LEU A 96 -5.70 -4.85 8.12
N ALA A 97 -5.71 -6.15 8.38
CA ALA A 97 -5.28 -7.16 7.42
C ALA A 97 -6.21 -7.27 6.19
N SER A 98 -7.51 -7.11 6.40
CA SER A 98 -8.53 -7.13 5.32
C SER A 98 -8.62 -5.83 4.53
N ALA A 99 -8.10 -4.72 5.04
CA ALA A 99 -8.00 -3.44 4.32
C ALA A 99 -7.10 -3.50 3.07
N LYS A 100 -6.34 -4.59 2.87
CA LYS A 100 -5.61 -4.91 1.63
C LYS A 100 -6.53 -5.12 0.42
N ASP A 101 -7.75 -5.58 0.65
CA ASP A 101 -8.71 -5.86 -0.43
C ASP A 101 -9.63 -4.65 -0.63
N VAL A 102 -9.46 -3.95 -1.75
CA VAL A 102 -10.24 -2.78 -2.14
C VAL A 102 -11.76 -3.06 -2.16
N GLY A 103 -12.15 -4.27 -2.58
CA GLY A 103 -13.56 -4.68 -2.64
C GLY A 103 -14.13 -4.90 -1.25
N ARG A 104 -13.41 -5.65 -0.42
CA ARG A 104 -13.81 -5.89 0.98
C ARG A 104 -13.74 -4.62 1.83
N GLN A 105 -12.81 -3.71 1.58
CA GLN A 105 -12.71 -2.45 2.32
C GLN A 105 -13.92 -1.56 2.07
N LYS A 106 -14.40 -1.44 0.82
CA LYS A 106 -15.62 -0.69 0.51
C LYS A 106 -16.85 -1.33 1.15
N GLU A 107 -16.97 -2.65 1.06
CA GLU A 107 -18.08 -3.39 1.67
C GLU A 107 -18.03 -3.31 3.21
N MET A 108 -16.85 -3.37 3.80
CA MET A 108 -16.62 -3.21 5.24
C MET A 108 -16.93 -1.80 5.71
N LEU A 109 -16.46 -0.76 5.00
CA LEU A 109 -16.80 0.64 5.30
C LEU A 109 -18.31 0.86 5.16
N ARG A 110 -18.94 0.24 4.15
CA ARG A 110 -20.39 0.27 3.97
C ARG A 110 -21.10 -0.41 5.15
N ARG A 111 -20.71 -1.64 5.51
CA ARG A 111 -21.30 -2.38 6.64
C ARG A 111 -21.09 -1.70 7.99
N ALA A 112 -19.91 -1.12 8.21
CA ALA A 112 -19.64 -0.33 9.40
C ALA A 112 -20.54 0.91 9.42
N ALA A 113 -20.59 1.69 8.34
CA ALA A 113 -21.48 2.84 8.23
C ALA A 113 -22.96 2.47 8.39
N GLU A 114 -23.36 1.28 7.94
CA GLU A 114 -24.72 0.75 8.06
C GLU A 114 -25.03 0.29 9.50
N ALA A 115 -24.10 -0.39 10.17
CA ALA A 115 -24.21 -0.75 11.59
C ALA A 115 -24.26 0.49 12.50
N ILE A 116 -23.48 1.51 12.17
CA ILE A 116 -23.49 2.81 12.85
C ILE A 116 -24.85 3.50 12.68
N ARG A 117 -25.42 3.49 11.47
CA ARG A 117 -26.77 4.03 11.24
C ARG A 117 -27.80 3.25 12.06
N GLN A 118 -27.72 1.92 12.09
CA GLN A 118 -28.62 1.08 12.88
C GLN A 118 -28.54 1.39 14.38
N GLN A 119 -27.34 1.55 14.95
CA GLN A 119 -27.19 1.97 16.35
C GLN A 119 -27.78 3.35 16.65
N VAL A 120 -27.60 4.32 15.74
CA VAL A 120 -28.18 5.68 15.91
C VAL A 120 -29.71 5.64 15.86
N PHE A 121 -30.28 4.77 15.01
CA PHE A 121 -31.73 4.58 14.91
C PHE A 121 -32.31 3.82 16.12
N GLU A 122 -31.64 2.79 16.62
CA GLU A 122 -32.07 2.06 17.82
C GLU A 122 -31.96 2.90 19.09
N THR A 123 -30.93 3.77 19.17
CA THR A 123 -30.80 4.74 20.28
C THR A 123 -31.81 5.89 20.17
N SER A 124 -32.41 6.09 18.99
CA SER A 124 -33.49 7.07 18.73
C SER A 124 -34.88 6.44 18.75
N ALA A 125 -35.05 5.23 19.30
CA ALA A 125 -36.38 4.74 19.63
C ALA A 125 -37.08 5.81 20.49
N PRO A 126 -38.31 6.23 20.14
CA PRO A 126 -39.01 7.27 20.88
C PRO A 126 -39.12 6.80 22.33
N SER A 127 -38.44 7.52 23.23
CA SER A 127 -38.77 7.44 24.65
C SER A 127 -40.29 7.53 24.75
N ALA A 128 -40.88 6.53 25.39
CA ALA A 128 -42.31 6.42 25.59
C ALA A 128 -42.88 7.81 25.92
N PRO A 129 -44.06 8.16 25.36
CA PRO A 129 -44.64 9.49 25.55
C PRO A 129 -44.62 9.81 27.04
N VAL A 130 -43.84 10.82 27.40
CA VAL A 130 -43.83 11.39 28.75
C VAL A 130 -45.29 11.73 29.03
N ALA A 131 -45.88 10.97 29.96
CA ALA A 131 -47.25 11.18 30.37
C ALA A 131 -47.39 12.65 30.74
N VAL A 132 -48.22 13.37 29.98
CA VAL A 132 -48.54 14.77 30.24
C VAL A 132 -49.05 14.83 31.68
N PRO A 133 -48.37 15.54 32.60
CA PRO A 133 -48.84 15.65 33.96
C PRO A 133 -50.21 16.35 33.93
N ARG A 134 -51.20 15.65 34.46
CA ARG A 134 -52.55 16.16 34.71
C ARG A 134 -52.42 17.44 35.56
N PRO A 135 -53.11 18.53 35.22
CA PRO A 135 -53.04 19.75 36.02
C PRO A 135 -53.65 19.48 37.40
N GLU A 136 -52.80 19.45 38.43
CA GLU A 136 -53.21 19.46 39.82
C GLU A 136 -53.77 20.84 40.19
N PRO A 137 -54.81 20.91 41.04
CA PRO A 137 -55.38 22.16 41.53
C PRO A 137 -54.40 22.88 42.47
N PRO A 138 -54.55 24.21 42.66
CA PRO A 138 -53.59 25.01 43.42
C PRO A 138 -53.67 24.66 44.91
N ALA A 139 -52.72 23.87 45.39
CA ALA A 139 -52.54 23.56 46.80
C ALA A 139 -51.33 24.33 47.36
N ALA A 140 -51.65 25.19 48.33
CA ALA A 140 -50.85 25.83 49.37
C ALA A 140 -49.32 25.71 49.33
N ALA A 141 -48.68 26.88 49.41
CA ALA A 141 -47.27 27.05 49.74
C ALA A 141 -46.86 26.22 50.97
N LEU A 142 -45.91 25.31 50.78
CA LEU A 142 -45.19 24.64 51.86
C LEU A 142 -43.76 25.21 51.99
N PRO A 143 -43.20 25.19 53.22
CA PRO A 143 -41.98 25.90 53.56
C PRO A 143 -40.72 25.22 53.00
N LEU A 144 -39.74 26.06 52.67
CA LEU A 144 -38.39 25.70 52.26
C LEU A 144 -37.76 24.66 53.20
N THR A 145 -37.46 23.47 52.68
CA THR A 145 -36.60 22.51 53.37
C THR A 145 -35.13 22.96 53.31
N PRO A 146 -34.35 22.81 54.38
CA PRO A 146 -32.94 23.16 54.39
C PRO A 146 -32.13 22.19 53.52
N GLN A 147 -31.26 22.73 52.67
CA GLN A 147 -30.26 21.95 51.95
C GLN A 147 -29.29 21.29 52.95
N VAL A 148 -29.30 19.96 52.99
CA VAL A 148 -28.30 19.15 53.69
C VAL A 148 -27.04 19.14 52.82
N GLN A 149 -25.96 19.77 53.29
CA GLN A 149 -24.63 19.63 52.70
C GLN A 149 -24.17 18.17 52.82
N PRO A 150 -23.67 17.55 51.75
CA PRO A 150 -23.02 16.25 51.85
C PRO A 150 -21.72 16.36 52.66
N PRO A 151 -21.36 15.33 53.45
CA PRO A 151 -20.14 15.33 54.24
C PRO A 151 -18.88 15.32 53.36
N PRO A 152 -17.75 15.85 53.85
CA PRO A 152 -16.49 15.84 53.14
C PRO A 152 -16.02 14.41 52.88
N VAL A 153 -15.73 14.11 51.61
CA VAL A 153 -15.14 12.83 51.20
C VAL A 153 -13.70 12.78 51.71
N GLU A 154 -13.44 11.93 52.70
CA GLU A 154 -12.09 11.57 53.12
C GLU A 154 -11.33 10.98 51.93
N THR A 155 -10.28 11.66 51.53
CA THR A 155 -9.38 11.21 50.47
C THR A 155 -8.52 10.08 51.03
N PRO A 156 -8.52 8.87 50.44
CA PRO A 156 -7.64 7.80 50.91
C PRO A 156 -6.16 8.20 50.74
N PRO A 157 -5.27 7.72 51.62
CA PRO A 157 -3.85 8.05 51.57
C PRO A 157 -3.22 7.57 50.26
N PRO A 158 -2.22 8.32 49.73
CA PRO A 158 -1.54 7.94 48.50
C PRO A 158 -0.80 6.60 48.67
N PRO A 159 -0.77 5.75 47.62
CA PRO A 159 0.03 4.53 47.64
C PRO A 159 1.52 4.85 47.81
N PRO A 160 2.30 3.95 48.41
CA PRO A 160 3.73 4.15 48.63
C PRO A 160 4.46 4.39 47.31
N VAL A 161 5.22 5.48 47.27
CA VAL A 161 6.05 5.87 46.13
C VAL A 161 7.08 4.77 45.87
N PRO A 162 7.12 4.17 44.67
CA PRO A 162 8.17 3.21 44.30
C PRO A 162 9.54 3.87 44.44
N GLY A 163 10.44 3.16 45.12
CA GLY A 163 11.79 3.62 45.41
C GLY A 163 12.51 4.18 44.18
N LYS A 164 13.19 5.30 44.41
CA LYS A 164 14.09 5.99 43.50
C LYS A 164 14.99 4.96 42.79
N PRO A 165 14.90 4.80 41.46
CA PRO A 165 15.78 3.87 40.74
C PRO A 165 17.23 4.31 40.94
N ALA A 166 18.09 3.32 41.19
CA ALA A 166 19.53 3.48 41.33
C ALA A 166 20.12 4.26 40.14
N PRO A 167 21.20 5.04 40.34
CA PRO A 167 21.82 5.82 39.27
C PRO A 167 22.20 4.89 38.11
N ALA A 168 21.64 5.17 36.94
CA ALA A 168 22.01 4.51 35.70
C ALA A 168 23.52 4.70 35.47
N TYR A 169 24.23 3.60 35.30
CA TYR A 169 25.61 3.60 34.82
C TYR A 169 25.69 4.41 33.52
N PRO A 170 26.75 5.21 33.31
CA PRO A 170 26.92 5.95 32.08
C PRO A 170 27.02 4.95 30.90
N ILE A 171 26.06 5.04 29.98
CA ILE A 171 26.13 4.36 28.70
C ILE A 171 27.33 4.96 27.94
N PRO A 172 28.31 4.16 27.50
CA PRO A 172 29.42 4.64 26.69
C PRO A 172 28.86 5.30 25.43
N VAL A 173 29.10 6.60 25.29
CA VAL A 173 28.81 7.34 24.06
C VAL A 173 29.70 6.73 22.96
N PRO A 174 29.15 6.14 21.90
CA PRO A 174 29.98 5.72 20.78
C PRO A 174 30.65 6.95 20.19
N ALA A 175 31.99 6.90 20.09
CA ALA A 175 32.81 7.96 19.54
C ALA A 175 32.24 8.43 18.20
N ALA A 176 32.18 9.76 18.03
CA ALA A 176 31.73 10.40 16.81
C ALA A 176 32.43 9.75 15.59
N PRO A 177 31.68 9.42 14.52
CA PRO A 177 32.29 8.87 13.32
C PRO A 177 33.31 9.88 12.79
N ALA A 178 34.57 9.44 12.69
CA ALA A 178 35.66 10.21 12.11
C ALA A 178 35.20 10.79 10.77
N GLU A 179 35.43 12.09 10.60
CA GLU A 179 35.20 12.81 9.35
C GLU A 179 35.84 12.03 8.21
N ARG A 180 35.01 11.54 7.28
CA ARG A 180 35.52 10.88 6.09
C ARG A 180 36.33 11.94 5.32
N PRO A 181 37.60 11.67 4.98
CA PRO A 181 38.36 12.57 4.14
C PRO A 181 37.61 12.77 2.82
N SER A 182 37.32 14.03 2.52
CA SER A 182 36.79 14.47 1.22
C SER A 182 37.77 14.03 0.14
N ILE A 183 37.42 12.98 -0.60
CA ILE A 183 38.18 12.56 -1.78
C ILE A 183 37.90 13.62 -2.85
N PRO A 184 38.90 14.40 -3.32
CA PRO A 184 38.71 15.31 -4.42
C PRO A 184 38.36 14.49 -5.67
N ILE A 185 37.13 14.65 -6.16
CA ILE A 185 36.71 14.09 -7.44
C ILE A 185 37.33 14.98 -8.52
N THR A 186 38.52 14.64 -8.99
CA THR A 186 39.06 15.21 -10.22
C THR A 186 38.24 14.68 -11.40
N PRO A 187 37.60 15.53 -12.20
CA PRO A 187 37.00 15.10 -13.46
C PRO A 187 38.13 14.72 -14.43
N THR A 188 38.41 13.42 -14.55
CA THR A 188 39.25 12.91 -15.64
C THR A 188 38.47 13.10 -16.94
N VAL A 189 38.77 14.19 -17.64
CA VAL A 189 38.40 14.38 -19.04
C VAL A 189 39.15 13.31 -19.84
N GLY A 190 38.48 12.18 -20.08
CA GLY A 190 38.97 11.15 -20.97
C GLY A 190 39.09 11.72 -22.37
N ALA A 191 40.30 11.69 -22.92
CA ALA A 191 40.57 12.03 -24.31
C ALA A 191 39.67 11.17 -25.23
N PRO A 192 39.21 11.71 -26.36
CA PRO A 192 38.41 10.97 -27.33
C PRO A 192 39.24 9.80 -27.86
N THR A 193 38.90 8.58 -27.42
CA THR A 193 39.44 7.35 -28.00
C THR A 193 39.06 7.34 -29.47
N ALA A 194 40.06 7.49 -30.33
CA ALA A 194 39.91 7.34 -31.76
C ALA A 194 39.27 5.97 -32.04
N PHE A 195 38.08 5.99 -32.63
CA PHE A 195 37.44 4.78 -33.12
C PHE A 195 38.39 4.08 -34.09
N PRO A 196 38.60 2.75 -33.97
CA PRO A 196 39.37 2.03 -34.96
C PRO A 196 38.72 2.23 -36.35
N PRO A 197 39.52 2.35 -37.42
CA PRO A 197 38.99 2.48 -38.77
C PRO A 197 38.08 1.27 -39.03
N GLN A 198 36.83 1.55 -39.39
CA GLN A 198 35.92 0.51 -39.85
C GLN A 198 36.54 -0.14 -41.07
N VAL A 199 36.91 -1.41 -40.93
CA VAL A 199 37.32 -2.26 -42.04
C VAL A 199 36.07 -2.42 -42.91
N VAL A 200 35.97 -1.60 -43.95
CA VAL A 200 34.97 -1.72 -45.00
C VAL A 200 35.29 -3.02 -45.72
N VAL A 201 34.61 -4.11 -45.35
CA VAL A 201 34.68 -5.38 -46.06
C VAL A 201 33.96 -5.19 -47.39
N PRO A 202 34.66 -5.16 -48.55
CA PRO A 202 34.02 -5.03 -49.84
C PRO A 202 33.36 -6.36 -50.19
N GLY A 203 32.04 -6.37 -50.36
CA GLY A 203 31.33 -7.55 -50.88
C GLY A 203 30.04 -7.95 -50.16
N VAL A 204 29.65 -7.29 -49.07
CA VAL A 204 28.30 -7.50 -48.51
C VAL A 204 27.33 -6.65 -49.32
N ALA A 205 26.59 -7.29 -50.23
CA ALA A 205 25.50 -6.66 -50.95
C ALA A 205 24.59 -5.94 -49.93
N PRO A 206 24.14 -4.69 -50.21
CA PRO A 206 23.23 -3.99 -49.31
C PRO A 206 22.02 -4.90 -49.12
N PHE A 207 21.85 -5.41 -47.89
CA PHE A 207 20.63 -6.11 -47.53
C PHE A 207 19.50 -5.15 -47.88
N ALA A 208 18.70 -5.52 -48.89
CA ALA A 208 17.51 -4.78 -49.24
C ALA A 208 16.69 -4.72 -47.96
N SER A 209 16.70 -3.55 -47.32
CA SER A 209 15.96 -3.28 -46.10
C SER A 209 14.51 -3.41 -46.53
N SER A 210 13.96 -4.62 -46.38
CA SER A 210 12.56 -4.88 -46.66
C SER A 210 11.81 -3.94 -45.73
N ALA A 211 11.14 -2.95 -46.33
CA ALA A 211 10.31 -2.02 -45.60
C ALA A 211 9.43 -2.85 -44.65
N PRO A 212 9.38 -2.51 -43.35
CA PRO A 212 8.59 -3.28 -42.40
C PRO A 212 7.17 -3.35 -42.93
N ALA A 213 6.64 -4.58 -43.05
CA ALA A 213 5.27 -4.79 -43.48
C ALA A 213 4.35 -3.92 -42.61
N PRO A 214 3.34 -3.27 -43.19
CA PRO A 214 2.39 -2.48 -42.42
C PRO A 214 1.81 -3.33 -41.29
N PRO A 215 1.62 -2.77 -40.08
CA PRO A 215 1.09 -3.53 -38.96
C PRO A 215 -0.27 -4.12 -39.33
N PRO A 216 -0.56 -5.37 -38.92
CA PRO A 216 -1.84 -5.99 -39.20
C PRO A 216 -2.98 -5.13 -38.66
N ALA A 217 -4.03 -4.94 -39.46
CA ALA A 217 -5.20 -4.18 -39.03
C ALA A 217 -5.91 -4.93 -37.88
N LEU A 218 -6.17 -4.23 -36.78
CA LEU A 218 -6.90 -4.78 -35.64
C LEU A 218 -8.35 -5.07 -36.03
N PRO A 219 -8.93 -6.20 -35.57
CA PRO A 219 -10.34 -6.50 -35.83
C PRO A 219 -11.26 -5.46 -35.18
N PRO A 220 -12.43 -5.18 -35.79
CA PRO A 220 -13.33 -4.10 -35.36
C PRO A 220 -13.86 -4.28 -33.93
N GLU A 221 -14.02 -5.54 -33.48
CA GLU A 221 -14.44 -5.85 -32.11
C GLU A 221 -13.39 -5.41 -31.08
N THR A 222 -12.11 -5.65 -31.37
CA THR A 222 -11.00 -5.21 -30.53
C THR A 222 -10.90 -3.69 -30.52
N LEU A 223 -11.10 -3.02 -31.66
CA LEU A 223 -11.15 -1.56 -31.72
C LEU A 223 -12.26 -0.98 -30.82
N GLY A 224 -13.49 -1.48 -30.93
CA GLY A 224 -14.60 -1.02 -30.09
C GLY A 224 -14.40 -1.32 -28.59
N PHE A 225 -13.68 -2.38 -28.24
CA PHE A 225 -13.27 -2.63 -26.86
C PHE A 225 -12.19 -1.64 -26.38
N LEU A 226 -11.17 -1.37 -27.22
CA LEU A 226 -10.10 -0.42 -26.93
C LEU A 226 -10.63 1.00 -26.74
N ASP A 227 -11.59 1.43 -27.54
CA ASP A 227 -12.19 2.77 -27.43
C ASP A 227 -12.92 2.92 -26.10
N ARG A 228 -13.72 1.92 -25.70
CA ARG A 228 -14.37 1.89 -24.38
C ARG A 228 -13.37 1.90 -23.24
N LEU A 229 -12.23 1.22 -23.38
CA LEU A 229 -11.15 1.30 -22.40
C LEU A 229 -10.56 2.71 -22.36
N ARG A 230 -10.21 3.32 -23.49
CA ARG A 230 -9.57 4.64 -23.56
C ARG A 230 -10.44 5.75 -22.98
N GLU A 231 -11.76 5.69 -23.18
CA GLU A 231 -12.70 6.68 -22.63
C GLU A 231 -12.95 6.50 -21.12
N ALA A 232 -12.75 5.29 -20.59
CA ALA A 232 -13.01 4.98 -19.20
C ALA A 232 -11.92 5.52 -18.25
N SER A 233 -12.31 5.80 -17.00
CA SER A 233 -11.35 6.06 -15.91
C SER A 233 -10.52 4.81 -15.60
N THR A 234 -9.32 4.97 -15.03
CA THR A 234 -8.38 3.85 -14.73
C THR A 234 -9.02 2.68 -13.98
N VAL A 235 -9.86 2.96 -12.97
CA VAL A 235 -10.56 1.92 -12.19
C VAL A 235 -11.61 1.23 -13.04
N ARG A 236 -12.34 2.00 -13.87
CA ARG A 236 -13.34 1.46 -14.80
C ARG A 236 -12.67 0.62 -15.88
N ARG A 237 -11.51 1.02 -16.42
CA ARG A 237 -10.71 0.22 -17.37
C ARG A 237 -10.36 -1.17 -16.81
N LEU A 238 -9.83 -1.22 -15.59
CA LEU A 238 -9.48 -2.51 -14.96
C LEU A 238 -10.71 -3.39 -14.71
N ARG A 239 -11.86 -2.78 -14.41
CA ARG A 239 -13.13 -3.51 -14.28
C ARG A 239 -13.61 -4.06 -15.63
N LEU A 240 -13.66 -3.21 -16.65
CA LEU A 240 -14.04 -3.59 -18.01
C LEU A 240 -13.14 -4.70 -18.56
N LEU A 241 -11.83 -4.64 -18.29
CA LEU A 241 -10.91 -5.70 -18.64
C LEU A 241 -11.30 -7.02 -17.99
N ARG A 242 -11.54 -7.06 -16.67
CA ARG A 242 -11.92 -8.29 -15.96
C ARG A 242 -13.27 -8.84 -16.38
N GLU A 243 -14.24 -7.97 -16.64
CA GLU A 243 -15.57 -8.36 -17.11
C GLU A 243 -15.51 -8.90 -18.55
N GLY A 244 -14.64 -8.33 -19.39
CA GLY A 244 -14.47 -8.75 -20.78
C GLY A 244 -13.62 -10.00 -20.95
N ILE A 245 -12.65 -10.24 -20.06
CA ILE A 245 -11.58 -11.24 -20.27
C ILE A 245 -12.09 -12.66 -20.46
N GLU A 246 -13.20 -13.03 -19.82
CA GLU A 246 -13.78 -14.38 -19.92
C GLU A 246 -14.47 -14.60 -21.27
N GLY A 247 -14.91 -13.53 -21.94
CA GLY A 247 -15.53 -13.57 -23.26
C GLY A 247 -14.57 -13.24 -24.41
N ILE A 248 -13.30 -12.95 -24.11
CA ILE A 248 -12.31 -12.59 -25.11
C ILE A 248 -11.84 -13.84 -25.85
N ARG A 249 -12.06 -13.87 -27.17
CA ARG A 249 -11.44 -14.81 -28.11
C ARG A 249 -9.91 -14.72 -27.98
N PRO A 250 -9.13 -15.79 -28.25
CA PRO A 250 -7.66 -15.69 -28.32
C PRO A 250 -7.23 -14.46 -29.12
N MET A 251 -6.65 -13.50 -28.41
CA MET A 251 -6.14 -12.26 -28.98
C MET A 251 -4.74 -12.49 -29.52
N SER A 252 -4.42 -11.84 -30.63
CA SER A 252 -3.05 -11.82 -31.14
C SER A 252 -2.12 -11.05 -30.19
N PRO A 253 -0.80 -11.30 -30.23
CA PRO A 253 0.17 -10.55 -29.43
C PRO A 253 0.06 -9.03 -29.63
N ASP A 254 -0.21 -8.57 -30.85
CA ASP A 254 -0.35 -7.16 -31.17
C ASP A 254 -1.63 -6.55 -30.59
N GLU A 255 -2.73 -7.31 -30.58
CA GLU A 255 -3.96 -6.91 -29.88
C GLU A 255 -3.74 -6.78 -28.37
N LEU A 256 -3.00 -7.72 -27.77
CA LEU A 256 -2.67 -7.66 -26.34
C LEU A 256 -1.80 -6.45 -26.01
N ARG A 257 -0.81 -6.14 -26.84
CA ARG A 257 -0.02 -4.90 -26.71
C ARG A 257 -0.92 -3.67 -26.79
N ALA A 258 -1.81 -3.58 -27.78
CA ALA A 258 -2.75 -2.48 -27.90
C ALA A 258 -3.68 -2.33 -26.67
N VAL A 259 -4.14 -3.45 -26.09
CA VAL A 259 -4.91 -3.45 -24.84
C VAL A 259 -4.07 -2.93 -23.68
N LEU A 260 -2.81 -3.37 -23.54
CA LEU A 260 -1.90 -2.92 -22.47
C LEU A 260 -1.49 -1.45 -22.60
N GLU A 261 -1.38 -0.95 -23.83
CA GLU A 261 -1.13 0.46 -24.13
C GLU A 261 -2.29 1.38 -23.72
N ALA A 262 -3.53 0.87 -23.72
CA ALA A 262 -4.67 1.59 -23.18
C ALA A 262 -4.59 1.82 -21.66
N PHE A 263 -3.64 1.19 -20.95
CA PHE A 263 -3.39 1.44 -19.53
C PHE A 263 -2.14 2.33 -19.33
N PRO A 264 -2.21 3.32 -18.41
CA PRO A 264 -1.03 4.08 -18.02
C PRO A 264 0.10 3.17 -17.54
N VAL A 265 1.33 3.55 -17.90
CA VAL A 265 2.56 2.84 -17.51
C VAL A 265 2.65 2.73 -15.98
N GLY A 266 3.31 1.67 -15.49
CA GLY A 266 3.50 1.41 -14.07
C GLY A 266 2.46 0.46 -13.48
N TRP A 267 1.87 0.82 -12.34
CA TRP A 267 1.04 -0.09 -11.54
C TRP A 267 -0.19 -0.62 -12.30
N THR A 268 -0.83 0.24 -13.10
CA THR A 268 -2.06 -0.11 -13.81
C THR A 268 -1.78 -1.11 -14.92
N ARG A 269 -0.82 -0.83 -15.81
CA ARG A 269 -0.40 -1.77 -16.87
C ARG A 269 0.02 -3.12 -16.30
N ARG A 270 0.78 -3.12 -15.19
CA ARG A 270 1.12 -4.34 -14.46
C ARG A 270 -0.12 -5.12 -14.02
N ARG A 271 -1.09 -4.46 -13.40
CA ARG A 271 -2.35 -5.10 -12.94
C ARG A 271 -3.19 -5.62 -14.10
N ALA A 272 -3.21 -4.92 -15.23
CA ALA A 272 -3.88 -5.36 -16.45
C ALA A 272 -3.21 -6.62 -17.02
N LEU A 273 -1.88 -6.61 -17.17
CA LEU A 273 -1.14 -7.77 -17.66
C LEU A 273 -1.37 -9.00 -16.78
N ALA A 274 -1.28 -8.88 -15.46
CA ALA A 274 -1.53 -10.07 -14.63
C ALA A 274 -3.00 -10.49 -14.52
N ALA A 275 -3.96 -9.64 -14.93
CA ALA A 275 -5.33 -10.10 -15.12
C ALA A 275 -5.40 -10.97 -16.38
N LEU A 276 -4.79 -10.52 -17.48
CA LEU A 276 -4.62 -11.26 -18.74
C LEU A 276 -3.97 -12.63 -18.49
N LEU A 277 -2.81 -12.64 -17.82
CA LEU A 277 -2.06 -13.88 -17.54
C LEU A 277 -2.87 -14.88 -16.71
N ARG A 278 -3.63 -14.43 -15.70
CA ARG A 278 -4.46 -15.33 -14.88
C ARG A 278 -5.63 -15.93 -15.65
N ALA A 279 -6.15 -15.22 -16.64
CA ALA A 279 -7.19 -15.73 -17.52
C ALA A 279 -6.65 -16.64 -18.63
N GLY A 280 -5.34 -16.90 -18.66
CA GLY A 280 -4.71 -17.72 -19.70
C GLY A 280 -4.51 -16.97 -21.02
N VAL A 281 -4.39 -15.64 -20.99
CA VAL A 281 -4.18 -14.80 -22.17
C VAL A 281 -2.81 -14.09 -22.07
N PRO A 282 -1.87 -14.30 -23.02
CA PRO A 282 -1.97 -15.17 -24.20
C PRO A 282 -1.96 -16.67 -23.83
N ALA A 283 -2.44 -17.49 -24.77
CA ALA A 283 -2.50 -18.94 -24.59
C ALA A 283 -1.08 -19.53 -24.47
N GLU A 284 -0.16 -19.06 -25.32
CA GLU A 284 1.22 -19.52 -25.35
C GLU A 284 2.08 -18.90 -24.23
N THR A 285 2.82 -19.77 -23.53
CA THR A 285 3.74 -19.34 -22.46
C THR A 285 4.87 -18.46 -22.99
N SER A 286 5.38 -18.73 -24.19
CA SER A 286 6.41 -17.94 -24.88
C SER A 286 5.98 -16.47 -25.03
N GLU A 287 4.79 -16.24 -25.59
CA GLU A 287 4.20 -14.91 -25.78
C GLU A 287 3.96 -14.21 -24.44
N ALA A 288 3.45 -14.94 -23.44
CA ALA A 288 3.26 -14.40 -22.10
C ALA A 288 4.59 -13.90 -21.51
N THR A 289 5.68 -14.67 -21.67
CA THR A 289 6.99 -14.24 -21.21
C THR A 289 7.52 -13.03 -21.97
N ALA A 290 7.30 -12.93 -23.28
CA ALA A 290 7.69 -11.77 -24.06
C ALA A 290 7.01 -10.49 -23.57
N LEU A 291 5.69 -10.52 -23.35
CA LEU A 291 4.93 -9.39 -22.80
C LEU A 291 5.40 -8.99 -21.39
N ILE A 292 5.83 -9.96 -20.58
CA ILE A 292 6.40 -9.67 -19.26
C ILE A 292 7.75 -8.94 -19.41
N GLU A 293 8.62 -9.38 -20.31
CA GLU A 293 9.94 -8.77 -20.52
C GLU A 293 9.88 -7.34 -21.07
N GLU A 294 8.79 -6.96 -21.76
CA GLU A 294 8.52 -5.58 -22.19
C GLU A 294 8.26 -4.61 -21.00
N LEU A 295 8.11 -5.10 -19.76
CA LEU A 295 7.91 -4.23 -18.60
C LEU A 295 9.23 -3.59 -18.10
N ASP A 296 9.25 -2.26 -18.02
CA ASP A 296 10.42 -1.46 -17.59
C ASP A 296 10.97 -1.83 -16.20
N SER A 297 10.13 -2.33 -15.30
CA SER A 297 10.52 -2.60 -13.91
C SER A 297 10.71 -4.08 -13.64
N SER A 298 11.89 -4.47 -13.16
CA SER A 298 12.15 -5.84 -12.67
C SER A 298 11.16 -6.29 -11.59
N SER A 299 10.69 -5.38 -10.73
CA SER A 299 9.66 -5.69 -9.73
C SER A 299 8.29 -6.00 -10.36
N ALA A 300 7.97 -5.34 -11.48
CA ALA A 300 6.74 -5.61 -12.21
C ALA A 300 6.84 -6.96 -12.93
N ARG A 301 7.99 -7.26 -13.53
CA ARG A 301 8.29 -8.57 -14.14
C ARG A 301 8.10 -9.71 -13.15
N LEU A 302 8.75 -9.64 -11.98
CA LEU A 302 8.62 -10.65 -10.93
C LEU A 302 7.16 -10.88 -10.51
N TRP A 303 6.39 -9.81 -10.38
CA TRP A 303 4.98 -9.91 -9.99
C TRP A 303 4.12 -10.55 -11.07
N CYS A 304 4.37 -10.23 -12.35
CA CYS A 304 3.67 -10.85 -13.47
C CYS A 304 4.10 -12.32 -13.68
N TYR A 305 5.35 -12.67 -13.44
CA TYR A 305 5.79 -14.08 -13.42
C TYR A 305 5.09 -14.90 -12.33
N ALA A 306 4.92 -14.33 -11.13
CA ALA A 306 4.14 -14.96 -10.07
C ALA A 306 2.68 -15.20 -10.51
N ALA A 307 2.05 -14.21 -11.16
CA ALA A 307 0.70 -14.36 -11.69
C ALA A 307 0.61 -15.37 -12.84
N LEU A 308 1.64 -15.48 -13.68
CA LEU A 308 1.71 -16.50 -14.73
C LEU A 308 1.77 -17.90 -14.09
N LEU A 309 2.58 -18.10 -13.05
CA LEU A 309 2.67 -19.38 -12.33
C LEU A 309 1.36 -19.81 -11.63
N GLU A 310 0.42 -18.89 -11.39
CA GLU A 310 -0.91 -19.19 -10.83
C GLU A 310 -1.86 -19.84 -11.86
N ARG A 311 -1.49 -19.89 -13.16
CA ARG A 311 -2.30 -20.57 -14.19
C ARG A 311 -2.42 -22.07 -13.93
N PRO A 312 -3.63 -22.65 -14.08
CA PRO A 312 -3.83 -24.09 -13.89
C PRO A 312 -3.31 -24.93 -15.06
N ASP A 313 -3.22 -24.37 -16.26
CA ASP A 313 -2.92 -25.06 -17.51
C ASP A 313 -1.42 -25.17 -17.84
N LEU A 314 -0.54 -24.55 -17.03
CA LEU A 314 0.90 -24.65 -17.19
C LEU A 314 1.44 -26.04 -16.87
N SER A 315 2.18 -26.63 -17.82
CA SER A 315 2.94 -27.86 -17.62
C SER A 315 4.11 -27.66 -16.63
N ASP A 316 4.56 -28.74 -16.01
CA ASP A 316 5.69 -28.69 -15.07
C ASP A 316 7.00 -28.20 -15.73
N ALA A 317 7.21 -28.55 -17.00
CA ALA A 317 8.35 -28.08 -17.78
C ALA A 317 8.32 -26.56 -17.97
N GLU A 318 7.15 -25.99 -18.32
CA GLU A 318 6.97 -24.54 -18.44
C GLU A 318 7.12 -23.83 -17.10
N ARG A 319 6.57 -24.39 -16.01
CA ARG A 319 6.78 -23.87 -14.66
C ARG A 319 8.26 -23.84 -14.30
N GLY A 320 9.01 -24.87 -14.66
CA GLY A 320 10.47 -24.93 -14.53
C GLY A 320 11.17 -23.80 -15.29
N ALA A 321 10.83 -23.62 -16.57
CA ALA A 321 11.40 -22.58 -17.42
C ALA A 321 11.07 -21.15 -16.93
N ILE A 322 9.87 -20.92 -16.38
CA ILE A 322 9.50 -19.62 -15.80
C ILE A 322 10.30 -19.33 -14.53
N ARG A 323 10.50 -20.35 -13.67
CA ARG A 323 11.27 -20.22 -12.42
C ARG A 323 12.74 -19.88 -12.67
N THR A 324 13.36 -20.42 -13.71
CA THR A 324 14.75 -20.09 -14.06
C THR A 324 14.92 -18.68 -14.60
N ARG A 325 13.89 -18.13 -15.25
CA ARG A 325 13.86 -16.74 -15.75
C ARG A 325 13.51 -15.72 -14.68
N THR A 326 12.79 -16.12 -13.63
CA THR A 326 12.50 -15.27 -12.49
C THR A 326 13.80 -15.07 -11.74
N PRO A 327 14.46 -13.89 -11.76
CA PRO A 327 15.62 -13.68 -10.93
C PRO A 327 15.11 -13.76 -9.49
N ILE A 328 15.30 -14.92 -8.85
CA ILE A 328 15.01 -15.11 -7.43
C ILE A 328 15.87 -14.05 -6.77
N GLY A 329 15.21 -12.95 -6.40
CA GLY A 329 15.88 -11.70 -6.10
C GLY A 329 17.02 -12.05 -5.18
N GLY A 330 18.24 -11.74 -5.64
CA GLY A 330 19.44 -11.94 -4.86
C GLY A 330 19.27 -11.20 -3.55
N ARG A 331 18.66 -11.86 -2.56
CA ARG A 331 19.31 -12.03 -1.28
C ARG A 331 20.64 -12.59 -1.70
N SER A 332 21.61 -11.68 -1.84
CA SER A 332 23.01 -12.00 -1.92
C SER A 332 23.16 -13.20 -1.02
N ALA A 333 23.33 -14.39 -1.60
CA ALA A 333 23.73 -15.54 -0.84
C ALA A 333 25.02 -15.00 -0.22
N ARG A 334 24.95 -14.72 1.08
CA ARG A 334 26.12 -14.39 1.86
C ARG A 334 26.90 -15.68 1.77
N GLN A 335 27.73 -15.75 0.74
CA GLN A 335 28.56 -16.89 0.42
C GLN A 335 29.23 -17.20 1.76
N PRO A 336 28.94 -18.34 2.40
CA PRO A 336 29.61 -18.67 3.64
C PRO A 336 31.08 -18.55 3.30
N ALA A 337 31.77 -17.63 3.99
CA ALA A 337 33.20 -17.48 3.82
C ALA A 337 33.76 -18.89 3.91
N ALA A 338 34.44 -19.32 2.84
CA ALA A 338 35.15 -20.58 2.85
C ALA A 338 36.04 -20.52 4.10
N SER A 339 35.69 -21.33 5.10
CA SER A 339 36.58 -21.58 6.21
C SER A 339 37.75 -22.31 5.58
N ASP A 340 38.83 -21.57 5.29
CA ASP A 340 40.15 -22.13 5.04
C ASP A 340 40.55 -22.91 6.30
N GLY A 341 40.13 -24.16 6.37
CA GLY A 341 40.67 -25.16 7.26
C GLY A 341 42.06 -25.52 6.76
N THR A 342 43.04 -24.70 7.14
CA THR A 342 44.46 -25.08 7.12
C THR A 342 44.76 -25.58 8.53
N ASP A 343 44.62 -26.87 8.77
CA ASP A 343 45.23 -27.52 9.93
C ASP A 343 46.33 -28.46 9.43
N SER A 344 47.51 -28.23 10.01
CA SER A 344 48.75 -28.99 9.84
C SER A 344 48.82 -30.20 10.75
#